data_AF-A0A533MNF0-F1
#
_entry.id   AF-A0A533MNF0-F1
#
_cell.length_a   1.000
_cell.length_b   1.000
_cell.length_c   1.000
_cell.angle_alpha   90.00
_cell.angle_beta   90.00
_cell.angle_gamma   90.00
#
_symmetry.space_group_name_H-M   'P 1'
#
loop_
_entity.id
_entity.type
_entity.pdbx_description
1 polymer ?
#
loop_
_entity_poly.entity_id
_entity_poly.type
_entity_poly.pdbx_seq_one_letter_code
_entity_poly.pdbx_strand_id
1 'polypeptide(L)'
;MKRKGMKGSSTTDRKFIKDTVRQRLIGLEVLEESGNELVLQSFLNYGDLPLDKAMKSMSRLVSSMLDDAIRALHDNDRELAQDIIQRDDEVDRFYLLTVRQIKAVLEDPSLSEKIGISNPRTCLGYRLITKSIERIGDHVERIAQNIVRIDHGIEEKDQILKLARFVSTIFNDAIQSLSKNDLKFSNNVISNTKKASDLYETIDEKKRNKTDYIYETEIRSIIVSLHRISEYSADIAEISINIGVEKHQD
;
A
#
# COMPACT_ATOMS: atom_id res chain seq x y z
N MET A 1 -22.89 5.36 16.01
CA MET A 1 -22.31 6.69 15.67
C MET A 1 -21.40 7.15 16.79
N LYS A 2 -20.13 7.48 16.53
CA LYS A 2 -19.20 8.07 17.52
C LYS A 2 -18.96 9.53 17.13
N ARG A 3 -19.25 10.48 18.03
CA ARG A 3 -19.05 11.94 17.88
C ARG A 3 -17.80 12.34 18.67
N LYS A 4 -16.91 13.15 18.11
CA LYS A 4 -15.73 13.66 18.83
C LYS A 4 -15.49 15.14 18.53
N GLY A 5 -15.42 15.95 19.58
CA GLY A 5 -15.10 17.38 19.50
C GLY A 5 -13.62 17.64 19.76
N MET A 6 -13.00 18.54 18.98
CA MET A 6 -11.65 19.06 19.21
C MET A 6 -11.74 20.52 19.66
N LYS A 7 -11.23 20.86 20.85
CA LYS A 7 -11.24 22.24 21.39
C LYS A 7 -9.89 22.94 21.18
N GLY A 8 -9.93 24.23 20.83
CA GLY A 8 -8.78 25.13 20.93
C GLY A 8 -7.86 25.24 19.70
N SER A 9 -8.35 24.92 18.50
CA SER A 9 -7.58 25.04 17.24
C SER A 9 -7.70 26.42 16.61
N SER A 10 -6.60 26.98 16.10
CA SER A 10 -6.62 28.24 15.33
C SER A 10 -7.42 28.10 14.03
N THR A 11 -7.80 29.21 13.40
CA THR A 11 -8.53 29.18 12.10
C THR A 11 -7.74 28.42 11.02
N THR A 12 -6.41 28.55 11.02
CA THR A 12 -5.51 27.83 10.10
C THR A 12 -5.51 26.32 10.39
N ASP A 13 -5.41 25.94 11.67
CA ASP A 13 -5.45 24.52 12.08
C ASP A 13 -6.78 23.89 11.70
N ARG A 14 -7.90 24.60 11.89
CA ARG A 14 -9.22 24.12 11.48
C ARG A 14 -9.29 23.86 9.99
N LYS A 15 -8.76 24.75 9.14
CA LYS A 15 -8.71 24.54 7.69
C LYS A 15 -7.94 23.25 7.37
N PHE A 16 -6.74 23.11 7.92
CA PHE A 16 -5.91 21.93 7.69
C PHE A 16 -6.56 20.63 8.15
N ILE A 17 -7.21 20.62 9.32
CA ILE A 17 -7.94 19.45 9.83
C ILE A 17 -9.09 19.09 8.89
N LYS A 18 -9.86 20.07 8.41
CA LYS A 18 -10.99 19.82 7.48
C LYS A 18 -10.50 19.23 6.16
N ASP A 19 -9.43 19.79 5.60
CA ASP A 19 -8.85 19.29 4.35
C ASP A 19 -8.32 17.86 4.53
N THR A 20 -7.62 17.59 5.64
CA THR A 20 -7.15 16.24 5.99
C THR A 20 -8.29 15.23 6.13
N VAL A 21 -9.38 15.59 6.82
CA VAL A 21 -10.53 14.70 7.01
C VAL A 21 -11.13 14.33 5.65
N ARG A 22 -11.38 15.33 4.80
CA ARG A 22 -11.99 15.14 3.48
C ARG A 22 -11.11 14.32 2.54
N GLN A 23 -9.81 14.60 2.55
CA GLN A 23 -8.85 13.97 1.65
C GLN A 23 -8.45 12.57 2.11
N ARG A 24 -8.24 12.35 3.41
CA ARG A 24 -7.59 11.11 3.90
C ARG A 24 -8.50 10.14 4.63
N LEU A 25 -9.68 10.56 5.09
CA LEU A 25 -10.48 9.73 6.00
C LEU A 25 -11.82 9.32 5.39
N ILE A 26 -11.85 8.13 4.78
CA ILE A 26 -13.09 7.55 4.22
C ILE A 26 -14.23 7.55 5.26
N GLY A 27 -15.36 8.11 4.85
CA GLY A 27 -16.61 8.12 5.60
C GLY A 27 -16.65 9.08 6.79
N LEU A 28 -15.59 9.86 7.05
CA LEU A 28 -15.60 10.90 8.09
C LEU A 28 -15.94 12.26 7.47
N GLU A 29 -16.87 12.96 8.10
CA GLU A 29 -17.34 14.28 7.66
C GLU A 29 -17.35 15.27 8.83
N VAL A 30 -17.25 16.55 8.48
CA VAL A 30 -17.34 17.66 9.43
C VAL A 30 -18.82 18.02 9.58
N LEU A 31 -19.39 17.76 10.76
CA LEU A 31 -20.81 18.00 11.04
C LEU A 31 -21.06 19.41 11.56
N GLU A 32 -20.21 19.87 12.47
CA GLU A 32 -20.34 21.18 13.11
C GLU A 32 -18.98 21.87 13.17
N GLU A 33 -19.00 23.18 12.92
CA GLU A 33 -17.85 24.07 13.07
C GLU A 33 -18.28 25.31 13.86
N SER A 34 -17.53 25.62 14.93
CA SER A 34 -17.66 26.86 15.68
C SER A 34 -16.31 27.53 15.84
N GLY A 35 -16.28 28.71 16.48
CA GLY A 35 -15.07 29.49 16.71
C GLY A 35 -13.97 28.72 17.47
N ASN A 36 -14.30 27.68 18.23
CA ASN A 36 -13.35 26.90 19.04
C ASN A 36 -13.54 25.38 18.95
N GLU A 37 -14.48 24.87 18.15
CA GLU A 37 -14.81 23.45 18.09
C GLU A 37 -15.05 22.95 16.66
N LEU A 38 -14.52 21.77 16.37
CA LEU A 38 -14.87 20.96 15.20
C LEU A 38 -15.43 19.62 15.66
N VAL A 39 -16.57 19.24 15.10
CA VAL A 39 -17.22 17.95 15.36
C VAL A 39 -17.14 17.09 14.12
N LEU A 40 -16.50 15.92 14.26
CA LEU A 40 -16.40 14.92 13.19
C LEU A 40 -17.38 13.78 13.43
N GLN A 41 -17.97 13.26 12.35
CA GLN A 41 -18.87 12.13 12.38
C GLN A 41 -18.53 11.13 11.26
N SER A 42 -18.53 9.83 11.61
CA SER A 42 -18.44 8.75 10.63
C SER A 42 -19.84 8.38 10.12
N PHE A 43 -20.03 8.42 8.81
CA PHE A 43 -21.26 8.01 8.11
C PHE A 43 -21.18 6.60 7.52
N LEU A 44 -19.97 6.04 7.40
CA LEU A 44 -19.78 4.66 6.96
C LEU A 44 -20.17 3.69 8.08
N ASN A 45 -21.08 2.75 7.80
CA ASN A 45 -21.33 1.62 8.68
C ASN A 45 -20.33 0.50 8.38
N TYR A 46 -20.00 -0.30 9.40
CA TYR A 46 -18.99 -1.34 9.27
C TYR A 46 -19.30 -2.40 8.19
N GLY A 47 -20.58 -2.64 7.88
CA GLY A 47 -21.01 -3.57 6.83
C GLY A 47 -21.02 -3.00 5.41
N ASP A 48 -20.94 -1.68 5.23
CA ASP A 48 -21.00 -1.05 3.90
C ASP A 48 -19.73 -1.34 3.07
N LEU A 49 -18.60 -1.41 3.78
CA LEU A 49 -17.30 -1.71 3.21
C LEU A 49 -16.51 -2.59 4.19
N PRO A 50 -16.77 -3.92 4.24
CA PRO A 50 -16.07 -4.84 5.13
C PRO A 50 -14.55 -4.84 4.91
N LEU A 51 -13.79 -5.33 5.89
CA LEU A 51 -12.33 -5.30 5.88
C LEU A 51 -11.75 -5.98 4.63
N ASP A 52 -12.26 -7.15 4.26
CA ASP A 52 -11.78 -7.90 3.11
C ASP A 52 -11.96 -7.13 1.79
N LYS A 53 -13.10 -6.45 1.62
CA LYS A 53 -13.41 -5.63 0.46
C LYS A 53 -12.55 -4.37 0.41
N ALA A 54 -12.31 -3.73 1.55
CA ALA A 54 -11.39 -2.58 1.65
C ALA A 54 -9.97 -2.99 1.27
N MET A 55 -9.44 -4.07 1.86
CA MET A 55 -8.10 -4.57 1.56
C MET A 55 -7.95 -5.04 0.10
N LYS A 56 -8.96 -5.71 -0.47
CA LYS A 56 -8.97 -6.08 -1.90
C LYS A 56 -8.97 -4.87 -2.81
N SER A 57 -9.71 -3.82 -2.47
CA SER A 57 -9.76 -2.58 -3.26
C SER A 57 -8.40 -1.88 -3.23
N MET A 58 -7.80 -1.76 -2.06
CA MET A 58 -6.45 -1.23 -1.86
C MET A 58 -5.40 -2.03 -2.65
N SER A 59 -5.43 -3.36 -2.55
CA SER A 59 -4.48 -4.23 -3.26
C SER A 59 -4.59 -4.12 -4.78
N ARG A 60 -5.82 -4.02 -5.31
CA ARG A 60 -6.05 -3.81 -6.74
C ARG A 60 -5.57 -2.45 -7.22
N LEU A 61 -5.79 -1.40 -6.42
CA LEU A 61 -5.31 -0.07 -6.72
C LEU A 61 -3.77 -0.07 -6.82
N VAL A 62 -3.08 -0.62 -5.80
CA VAL A 62 -1.62 -0.73 -5.79
C VAL A 62 -1.10 -1.59 -6.96
N SER A 63 -1.77 -2.69 -7.28
CA SER A 63 -1.41 -3.55 -8.43
C SER A 63 -1.53 -2.78 -9.75
N SER A 64 -2.61 -2.03 -9.94
CA SER A 64 -2.78 -1.15 -11.11
C SER A 64 -1.74 -0.04 -11.15
N MET A 65 -1.40 0.58 -10.02
CA MET A 65 -0.35 1.60 -9.95
C MET A 65 1.02 1.02 -10.35
N LEU A 66 1.33 -0.21 -9.91
CA LEU A 66 2.59 -0.87 -10.24
C LEU A 66 2.67 -1.22 -11.74
N ASP A 67 1.59 -1.75 -12.31
CA ASP A 67 1.51 -2.02 -13.75
C ASP A 67 1.65 -0.72 -14.57
N ASP A 68 1.06 0.37 -14.09
CA ASP A 68 1.18 1.70 -14.72
C ASP A 68 2.59 2.26 -14.57
N ALA A 69 3.25 2.04 -13.43
CA ALA A 69 4.64 2.43 -13.23
C ALA A 69 5.56 1.68 -14.20
N ILE A 70 5.29 0.40 -14.47
CA ILE A 70 6.01 -0.40 -15.49
C ILE A 70 5.80 0.18 -16.89
N ARG A 71 4.56 0.58 -17.23
CA ARG A 71 4.24 1.23 -18.51
C ARG A 71 4.93 2.59 -18.64
N ALA A 72 4.81 3.44 -17.61
CA ALA A 72 5.46 4.75 -17.55
C ALA A 72 6.98 4.63 -17.68
N LEU A 73 7.59 3.64 -17.04
CA LEU A 73 9.02 3.35 -17.16
C LEU A 73 9.42 2.89 -18.57
N HIS A 74 8.56 2.09 -19.22
CA HIS A 74 8.82 1.59 -20.57
C HIS A 74 8.75 2.70 -21.62
N ASP A 75 7.72 3.55 -21.53
CA ASP A 75 7.38 4.57 -22.53
C ASP A 75 7.94 5.96 -22.19
N ASN A 76 8.55 6.14 -21.01
CA ASN A 76 8.93 7.43 -20.43
C ASN A 76 7.73 8.39 -20.29
N ASP A 77 6.57 7.84 -19.93
CA ASP A 77 5.32 8.58 -19.80
C ASP A 77 5.24 9.30 -18.44
N ARG A 78 5.56 10.60 -18.45
CA ARG A 78 5.51 11.44 -17.25
C ARG A 78 4.11 11.78 -16.79
N GLU A 79 3.15 11.85 -17.71
CA GLU A 79 1.75 12.15 -17.36
C GLU A 79 1.16 10.97 -16.58
N LEU A 80 1.41 9.75 -17.06
CA LEU A 80 1.02 8.54 -16.34
C LEU A 80 1.72 8.45 -14.98
N ALA A 81 3.00 8.80 -14.89
CA ALA A 81 3.71 8.85 -13.61
C ALA A 81 3.09 9.87 -12.64
N GLN A 82 2.71 11.05 -13.12
CA GLN A 82 2.07 12.08 -12.30
C GLN A 82 0.68 11.67 -11.81
N ASP A 83 -0.04 10.87 -12.59
CA ASP A 83 -1.32 10.27 -12.19
C ASP A 83 -1.13 9.16 -11.13
N ILE A 84 -0.07 8.35 -11.21
CA ILE A 84 0.27 7.36 -10.17
C ILE A 84 0.51 8.05 -8.82
N ILE A 85 1.25 9.15 -8.81
CA ILE A 85 1.54 9.92 -7.57
C ILE A 85 0.24 10.35 -6.89
N GLN A 86 -0.75 10.80 -7.66
CA GLN A 86 -2.05 11.24 -7.10
C GLN A 86 -2.90 10.07 -6.59
N ARG A 87 -2.76 8.88 -7.18
CA ARG A 87 -3.49 7.68 -6.75
C ARG A 87 -3.03 7.13 -5.41
N ASP A 88 -1.82 7.46 -4.96
CA ASP A 88 -1.30 7.02 -3.66
C ASP A 88 -2.12 7.56 -2.47
N ASP A 89 -2.66 8.78 -2.57
CA ASP A 89 -3.58 9.32 -1.57
C ASP A 89 -4.81 8.40 -1.36
N GLU A 90 -5.29 7.72 -2.41
CA GLU A 90 -6.38 6.75 -2.28
C GLU A 90 -5.94 5.45 -1.59
N VAL A 91 -4.68 5.02 -1.76
CA VAL A 91 -4.09 3.90 -1.01
C VAL A 91 -4.06 4.22 0.48
N ASP A 92 -3.59 5.43 0.82
CA ASP A 92 -3.53 6.00 2.16
C ASP A 92 -4.93 6.02 2.83
N ARG A 93 -5.95 6.41 2.07
CA ARG A 93 -7.36 6.42 2.51
C ARG A 93 -7.86 5.03 2.89
N PHE A 94 -7.61 4.02 2.06
CA PHE A 94 -7.97 2.64 2.37
C PHE A 94 -7.19 2.10 3.58
N TYR A 95 -5.90 2.42 3.67
CA TYR A 95 -5.08 2.06 4.83
C TYR A 95 -5.66 2.61 6.13
N LEU A 96 -6.00 3.90 6.19
CA LEU A 96 -6.57 4.51 7.40
C LEU A 96 -7.96 3.95 7.75
N LEU A 97 -8.78 3.60 6.75
CA LEU A 97 -10.06 2.95 6.96
C LEU A 97 -9.90 1.55 7.58
N THR A 98 -9.09 0.70 6.97
CA THR A 98 -8.86 -0.68 7.44
C THR A 98 -8.29 -0.70 8.86
N VAL A 99 -7.33 0.18 9.18
CA VAL A 99 -6.82 0.34 10.56
C VAL A 99 -7.92 0.73 11.54
N ARG A 100 -8.82 1.64 11.14
CA ARG A 100 -9.97 2.05 11.98
C ARG A 100 -10.92 0.88 12.24
N GLN A 101 -11.17 0.04 11.24
CA GLN A 101 -12.01 -1.15 11.36
C GLN A 101 -11.39 -2.21 12.27
N ILE A 102 -10.11 -2.51 12.09
CA ILE A 102 -9.38 -3.46 12.94
C ILE A 102 -9.41 -2.98 14.39
N LYS A 103 -9.15 -1.69 14.63
CA LYS A 103 -9.25 -1.09 15.96
C LYS A 103 -10.64 -1.23 16.56
N ALA A 104 -11.70 -1.03 15.76
CA ALA A 104 -13.06 -1.18 16.22
C ALA A 104 -13.38 -2.61 16.70
N VAL A 105 -12.89 -3.64 16.00
CA VAL A 105 -13.02 -5.04 16.44
C VAL A 105 -12.27 -5.32 17.73
N LEU A 106 -11.08 -4.75 17.90
CA LEU A 106 -10.30 -4.89 19.14
C LEU A 106 -10.95 -4.18 20.34
N GLU A 107 -11.61 -3.03 20.10
CA GLU A 107 -12.38 -2.31 21.13
C GLU A 107 -13.69 -3.03 21.49
N ASP A 108 -14.38 -3.58 20.49
CA ASP A 108 -15.66 -4.27 20.63
C ASP A 108 -15.70 -5.50 19.70
N PRO A 109 -15.39 -6.70 20.23
CA PRO A 109 -15.39 -7.93 19.47
C PRO A 109 -16.74 -8.28 18.83
N SER A 110 -17.86 -7.73 19.30
CA SER A 110 -19.19 -7.95 18.67
C SER A 110 -19.28 -7.37 17.26
N LEU A 111 -18.36 -6.47 16.88
CA LEU A 111 -18.27 -5.90 15.53
C LEU A 111 -17.57 -6.81 14.52
N SER A 112 -16.94 -7.90 14.97
CA SER A 112 -16.16 -8.82 14.12
C SER A 112 -16.97 -9.38 12.94
N GLU A 113 -18.20 -9.84 13.18
CA GLU A 113 -19.12 -10.32 12.13
C GLU A 113 -19.43 -9.24 11.10
N LYS A 114 -19.76 -8.02 11.55
CA LYS A 114 -20.10 -6.88 10.67
C LYS A 114 -18.93 -6.44 9.80
N ILE A 115 -17.70 -6.54 10.32
CA ILE A 115 -16.47 -6.13 9.65
C ILE A 115 -15.90 -7.27 8.78
N GLY A 116 -16.42 -8.50 8.92
CA GLY A 116 -15.98 -9.67 8.16
C GLY A 116 -14.73 -10.36 8.72
N ILE A 117 -14.45 -10.20 10.01
CA ILE A 117 -13.33 -10.88 10.70
C ILE A 117 -13.89 -12.09 11.45
N SER A 118 -13.59 -13.30 10.97
CA SER A 118 -14.09 -14.54 11.59
C SER A 118 -13.45 -14.84 12.95
N ASN A 119 -12.21 -14.41 13.18
CA ASN A 119 -11.47 -14.63 14.42
C ASN A 119 -10.75 -13.34 14.82
N PRO A 120 -11.13 -12.67 15.92
CA PRO A 120 -10.49 -11.44 16.37
C PRO A 120 -8.96 -11.55 16.58
N ARG A 121 -8.41 -12.74 16.83
CA ARG A 121 -6.95 -12.96 16.97
C ARG A 121 -6.17 -12.62 15.69
N THR A 122 -6.79 -12.75 14.51
CA THR A 122 -6.15 -12.45 13.22
C THR A 122 -6.05 -10.94 12.93
N CYS A 123 -6.64 -10.09 13.78
CA CYS A 123 -6.58 -8.62 13.65
C CYS A 123 -5.15 -8.09 13.56
N LEU A 124 -4.21 -8.66 14.33
CA LEU A 124 -2.80 -8.26 14.28
C LEU A 124 -2.17 -8.59 12.92
N GLY A 125 -2.46 -9.79 12.39
CA GLY A 125 -2.00 -10.19 11.06
C GLY A 125 -2.54 -9.28 9.95
N TYR A 126 -3.86 -9.01 9.95
CA TYR A 126 -4.46 -8.08 8.99
C TYR A 126 -3.89 -6.66 9.10
N ARG A 127 -3.57 -6.20 10.31
CA ARG A 127 -2.95 -4.89 10.53
C ARG A 127 -1.55 -4.81 9.92
N LEU A 128 -0.76 -5.88 10.01
CA LEU A 128 0.57 -5.94 9.42
C LEU A 128 0.49 -6.02 7.89
N ILE A 129 -0.34 -6.92 7.36
CA ILE A 129 -0.57 -7.06 5.91
C ILE A 129 -1.00 -5.74 5.28
N THR A 130 -1.97 -5.05 5.88
CA THR A 130 -2.45 -3.77 5.32
C THR A 130 -1.34 -2.72 5.29
N LYS A 131 -0.42 -2.71 6.27
CA LYS A 131 0.74 -1.80 6.23
C LYS A 131 1.76 -2.22 5.17
N SER A 132 1.96 -3.51 4.93
CA SER A 132 2.80 -3.96 3.82
C SER A 132 2.23 -3.54 2.47
N ILE A 133 0.90 -3.61 2.27
CA ILE A 133 0.26 -3.14 1.03
C ILE A 133 0.43 -1.62 0.85
N GLU A 134 0.24 -0.82 1.91
CA GLU A 134 0.48 0.64 1.83
C GLU A 134 1.93 0.96 1.50
N ARG A 135 2.91 0.29 2.15
CA ARG A 135 4.33 0.51 1.86
C ARG A 135 4.69 0.15 0.42
N ILE A 136 4.03 -0.86 -0.15
CA ILE A 136 4.18 -1.18 -1.57
C ILE A 136 3.65 -0.01 -2.41
N GLY A 137 2.48 0.56 -2.07
CA GLY A 137 1.97 1.81 -2.64
C GLY A 137 2.99 2.95 -2.61
N ASP A 138 3.55 3.28 -1.44
CA ASP A 138 4.58 4.31 -1.27
C ASP A 138 5.80 4.07 -2.19
N HIS A 139 6.20 2.81 -2.38
CA HIS A 139 7.32 2.46 -3.26
C HIS A 139 6.96 2.59 -4.73
N VAL A 140 5.72 2.32 -5.11
CA VAL A 140 5.21 2.56 -6.46
C VAL A 140 5.12 4.07 -6.74
N GLU A 141 4.64 4.86 -5.78
CA GLU A 141 4.64 6.32 -5.83
C GLU A 141 6.08 6.85 -6.00
N ARG A 142 7.02 6.35 -5.21
CA ARG A 142 8.44 6.70 -5.33
C ARG A 142 9.00 6.36 -6.70
N ILE A 143 8.66 5.21 -7.29
CA ILE A 143 9.06 4.88 -8.68
C ILE A 143 8.53 5.94 -9.65
N ALA A 144 7.25 6.31 -9.54
CA ALA A 144 6.65 7.33 -10.38
C ALA A 144 7.30 8.72 -10.22
N GLN A 145 7.59 9.14 -8.98
CA GLN A 145 8.31 10.39 -8.70
C GLN A 145 9.68 10.44 -9.40
N ASN A 146 10.41 9.31 -9.40
CA ASN A 146 11.69 9.22 -10.10
C ASN A 146 11.52 9.28 -11.61
N ILE A 147 10.51 8.61 -12.18
CA ILE A 147 10.21 8.67 -13.63
C ILE A 147 9.95 10.12 -14.07
N VAL A 148 9.22 10.92 -13.28
CA VAL A 148 8.96 12.34 -13.59
C VAL A 148 10.25 13.17 -13.65
N ARG A 149 11.22 12.87 -12.78
CA ARG A 149 12.50 13.60 -12.66
C ARG A 149 13.55 13.18 -13.69
N ILE A 150 13.41 11.99 -14.28
CA ILE A 150 14.34 11.49 -15.28
C ILE A 150 14.12 12.26 -16.59
N ASP A 151 15.04 13.18 -16.88
CA ASP A 151 14.92 14.06 -18.05
C ASP A 151 15.33 13.42 -19.38
N HIS A 152 16.21 12.42 -19.31
CA HIS A 152 16.75 11.69 -20.46
C HIS A 152 16.37 10.22 -20.31
N GLY A 153 16.00 9.54 -21.39
CA GLY A 153 15.51 8.15 -21.33
C GLY A 153 16.44 7.19 -20.58
N ILE A 154 15.87 6.10 -20.04
CA ILE A 154 16.59 5.17 -19.18
C ILE A 154 17.43 4.19 -20.02
N GLU A 155 18.75 4.31 -19.91
CA GLU A 155 19.72 3.32 -20.38
C GLU A 155 19.55 1.98 -19.65
N GLU A 156 19.64 0.90 -20.42
CA GLU A 156 19.55 -0.48 -19.94
C GLU A 156 18.21 -0.79 -19.22
N LYS A 157 17.13 -0.13 -19.66
CA LYS A 157 15.78 -0.30 -19.08
C LYS A 157 15.29 -1.74 -19.05
N ASP A 158 15.77 -2.61 -19.94
CA ASP A 158 15.30 -3.99 -20.07
C ASP A 158 15.48 -4.81 -18.79
N GLN A 159 16.61 -4.65 -18.08
CA GLN A 159 16.85 -5.38 -16.82
C GLN A 159 15.95 -4.84 -15.70
N ILE A 160 15.73 -3.54 -15.65
CA ILE A 160 14.86 -2.90 -14.66
C ILE A 160 13.39 -3.31 -14.92
N LEU A 161 12.95 -3.29 -16.18
CA LEU A 161 11.62 -3.74 -16.58
C LEU A 161 11.42 -5.24 -16.31
N LYS A 162 12.46 -6.05 -16.50
CA LYS A 162 12.43 -7.48 -16.15
C LYS A 162 12.23 -7.66 -14.65
N LEU A 163 13.00 -6.94 -13.82
CA LEU A 163 12.81 -6.94 -12.36
C LEU A 163 11.40 -6.47 -12.01
N ALA A 164 10.93 -5.37 -12.59
CA ALA A 164 9.63 -4.79 -12.29
C ALA A 164 8.45 -5.73 -12.60
N ARG A 165 8.45 -6.38 -13.78
CA ARG A 165 7.45 -7.39 -14.14
C ARG A 165 7.49 -8.61 -13.21
N PHE A 166 8.70 -9.00 -12.78
CA PHE A 166 8.85 -10.10 -11.84
C PHE A 166 8.30 -9.75 -10.46
N VAL A 167 8.60 -8.56 -9.97
CA VAL A 167 8.07 -8.01 -8.71
C VAL A 167 6.54 -7.85 -8.76
N SER A 168 5.96 -7.40 -9.88
CA SER A 168 4.49 -7.36 -10.06
C SER A 168 3.87 -8.77 -9.92
N THR A 169 4.50 -9.80 -10.48
CA THR A 169 4.07 -11.20 -10.28
C THR A 169 4.11 -11.61 -8.81
N ILE A 170 5.21 -11.29 -8.10
CA ILE A 170 5.39 -11.62 -6.68
C ILE A 170 4.30 -10.96 -5.84
N PHE A 171 4.02 -9.67 -6.07
CA PHE A 171 2.99 -8.96 -5.34
C PHE A 171 1.59 -9.56 -5.59
N ASN A 172 1.26 -9.84 -6.85
CA ASN A 172 -0.01 -10.46 -7.20
C ASN A 172 -0.17 -11.85 -6.56
N ASP A 173 0.88 -12.67 -6.53
CA ASP A 173 0.88 -13.97 -5.85
C ASP A 173 0.71 -13.82 -4.33
N ALA A 174 1.30 -12.80 -3.70
CA ALA A 174 1.12 -12.52 -2.28
C ALA A 174 -0.32 -12.12 -1.93
N ILE A 175 -1.01 -11.40 -2.81
CA ILE A 175 -2.44 -11.11 -2.62
C ILE A 175 -3.29 -12.37 -2.84
N GLN A 176 -2.90 -13.26 -3.76
CA GLN A 176 -3.59 -14.55 -3.96
C GLN A 176 -3.42 -15.48 -2.76
N SER A 177 -2.23 -15.54 -2.14
CA SER A 177 -2.00 -16.37 -0.95
C SER A 177 -2.91 -15.94 0.21
N LEU A 178 -3.05 -14.63 0.44
CA LEU A 178 -3.98 -14.07 1.43
C LEU A 178 -5.44 -14.40 1.11
N SER A 179 -5.86 -14.21 -0.15
CA SER A 179 -7.28 -14.38 -0.52
C SER A 179 -7.73 -15.84 -0.56
N LYS A 180 -6.83 -16.77 -0.90
CA LYS A 180 -7.15 -18.20 -1.07
C LYS A 180 -6.71 -19.06 0.11
N ASN A 181 -5.92 -18.51 1.03
CA ASN A 181 -5.26 -19.25 2.11
C ASN A 181 -4.49 -20.47 1.56
N ASP A 182 -3.79 -20.28 0.45
CA ASP A 182 -3.14 -21.35 -0.30
C ASP A 182 -1.61 -21.25 -0.17
N LEU A 183 -1.03 -22.25 0.50
CA LEU A 183 0.41 -22.36 0.76
C LEU A 183 1.25 -22.42 -0.52
N LYS A 184 0.68 -22.85 -1.64
CA LYS A 184 1.39 -22.87 -2.93
C LYS A 184 1.76 -21.47 -3.38
N PHE A 185 0.85 -20.51 -3.25
CA PHE A 185 1.14 -19.12 -3.57
C PHE A 185 2.18 -18.54 -2.60
N SER A 186 2.07 -18.81 -1.30
CA SER A 186 3.08 -18.34 -0.34
C SER A 186 4.48 -18.89 -0.63
N ASN A 187 4.59 -20.18 -0.97
CA ASN A 187 5.87 -20.79 -1.35
C ASN A 187 6.45 -20.17 -2.62
N ASN A 188 5.60 -19.88 -3.61
CA ASN A 188 6.01 -19.19 -4.83
C ASN A 188 6.54 -17.79 -4.53
N VAL A 189 5.86 -17.03 -3.67
CA VAL A 189 6.30 -15.69 -3.25
C VAL A 189 7.67 -15.77 -2.60
N ILE A 190 7.86 -16.61 -1.59
CA ILE A 190 9.15 -16.75 -0.88
C ILE A 190 10.29 -17.11 -1.84
N SER A 191 10.08 -18.10 -2.72
CA SER A 191 11.08 -18.51 -3.70
C SER A 191 11.40 -17.41 -4.71
N ASN A 192 10.38 -16.69 -5.19
CA ASN A 192 10.55 -15.67 -6.21
C ASN A 192 11.12 -14.36 -5.63
N THR A 193 10.82 -14.01 -4.38
CA THR A 193 11.48 -12.89 -3.69
C THR A 193 12.98 -13.13 -3.59
N LYS A 194 13.44 -14.35 -3.28
CA LYS A 194 14.88 -14.65 -3.28
C LYS A 194 15.52 -14.42 -4.67
N LYS A 195 14.89 -14.91 -5.73
CA LYS A 195 15.34 -14.68 -7.11
C LYS A 195 15.32 -13.20 -7.50
N ALA A 196 14.36 -12.43 -6.99
CA ALA A 196 14.26 -10.99 -7.24
C ALA A 196 15.38 -10.23 -6.54
N SER A 197 15.74 -10.62 -5.31
CA SER A 197 16.92 -10.09 -4.60
C SER A 197 18.22 -10.37 -5.37
N ASP A 198 18.42 -11.59 -5.87
CA ASP A 198 19.62 -11.93 -6.63
C ASP A 198 19.71 -11.12 -7.95
N LEU A 199 18.56 -10.88 -8.62
CA LEU A 199 18.49 -10.01 -9.80
C LEU A 199 18.74 -8.54 -9.44
N TYR A 200 18.20 -8.05 -8.32
CA TYR A 200 18.45 -6.72 -7.80
C TYR A 200 19.94 -6.48 -7.55
N GLU A 201 20.63 -7.39 -6.84
CA GLU A 201 22.06 -7.30 -6.54
C GLU A 201 22.88 -7.19 -7.83
N THR A 202 22.57 -8.05 -8.82
CA THR A 202 23.22 -8.02 -10.13
C THR A 202 23.04 -6.67 -10.85
N ILE A 203 21.89 -6.03 -10.70
CA ILE A 203 21.61 -4.73 -11.33
C ILE A 203 22.29 -3.59 -10.56
N ASP A 204 22.21 -3.56 -9.22
CA ASP A 204 22.83 -2.52 -8.38
C ASP A 204 24.35 -2.50 -8.56
N GLU A 205 25.02 -3.65 -8.59
CA GLU A 205 26.46 -3.76 -8.79
C GLU A 205 26.93 -3.17 -10.13
N LYS A 206 26.18 -3.42 -11.22
CA LYS A 206 26.52 -2.91 -12.55
C LYS A 206 26.40 -1.39 -12.65
N LYS A 207 25.47 -0.79 -11.91
CA LYS A 207 25.17 0.64 -12.01
C LYS A 207 26.11 1.54 -11.19
N ARG A 208 26.80 1.01 -10.17
CA ARG A 208 27.76 1.75 -9.31
C ARG A 208 28.99 2.36 -10.01
N ASN A 209 29.21 2.09 -11.30
CA ASN A 209 30.42 2.44 -12.02
C ASN A 209 30.25 3.59 -13.05
N LYS A 210 29.13 4.34 -13.04
CA LYS A 210 28.87 5.43 -14.01
C LYS A 210 29.07 6.82 -13.39
N THR A 211 29.33 7.82 -14.24
CA THR A 211 29.83 9.16 -13.85
C THR A 211 28.73 10.20 -13.60
N ASP A 212 27.46 9.92 -13.95
CA ASP A 212 26.33 10.84 -13.74
C ASP A 212 25.57 10.53 -12.45
N TYR A 213 25.91 11.26 -11.38
CA TYR A 213 25.44 11.03 -10.02
C TYR A 213 23.93 11.24 -9.82
N ILE A 214 23.32 12.21 -10.53
CA ILE A 214 21.89 12.52 -10.35
C ILE A 214 21.05 11.46 -11.06
N TYR A 215 21.40 11.15 -12.31
CA TYR A 215 20.75 10.10 -13.09
C TYR A 215 20.88 8.72 -12.41
N GLU A 216 22.03 8.43 -11.82
CA GLU A 216 22.26 7.20 -11.06
C GLU A 216 21.38 7.13 -9.80
N THR A 217 21.18 8.24 -9.11
CA THR A 217 20.38 8.29 -7.87
C THR A 217 18.92 7.92 -8.14
N GLU A 218 18.29 8.47 -9.18
CA GLU A 218 16.87 8.22 -9.44
C GLU A 218 16.62 6.81 -9.97
N ILE A 219 17.52 6.30 -10.82
CA ILE A 219 17.45 4.91 -11.28
C ILE A 219 17.66 3.94 -10.12
N ARG A 220 18.62 4.21 -9.24
CA ARG A 220 18.87 3.38 -8.07
C ARG A 220 17.67 3.41 -7.11
N SER A 221 17.04 4.56 -6.93
CA SER A 221 15.81 4.73 -6.15
C SER A 221 14.66 3.87 -6.70
N ILE A 222 14.52 3.77 -8.03
CA ILE A 222 13.57 2.85 -8.69
C ILE A 222 13.91 1.39 -8.37
N ILE A 223 15.16 0.98 -8.56
CA ILE A 223 15.61 -0.41 -8.36
C ILE A 223 15.45 -0.85 -6.90
N VAL A 224 15.82 0.01 -5.94
CA VAL A 224 15.62 -0.21 -4.51
C VAL A 224 14.12 -0.33 -4.18
N SER A 225 13.28 0.53 -4.78
CA SER A 225 11.83 0.47 -4.55
C SER A 225 11.22 -0.84 -5.07
N LEU A 226 11.65 -1.33 -6.23
CA LEU A 226 11.25 -2.64 -6.74
C LEU A 226 11.67 -3.79 -5.80
N HIS A 227 12.89 -3.74 -5.27
CA HIS A 227 13.35 -4.73 -4.30
C HIS A 227 12.51 -4.70 -3.02
N ARG A 228 12.23 -3.51 -2.48
CA ARG A 228 11.36 -3.34 -1.30
C ARG A 228 9.95 -3.88 -1.52
N ILE A 229 9.37 -3.69 -2.71
CA ILE A 229 8.05 -4.25 -3.03
C ILE A 229 8.09 -5.79 -2.93
N SER A 230 9.17 -6.44 -3.38
CA SER A 230 9.32 -7.90 -3.26
C SER A 230 9.46 -8.38 -1.81
N GLU A 231 10.15 -7.60 -0.96
CA GLU A 231 10.29 -7.89 0.48
C GLU A 231 8.93 -7.76 1.19
N TYR A 232 8.21 -6.66 0.98
CA TYR A 232 6.88 -6.49 1.57
C TYR A 232 5.85 -7.49 1.05
N SER A 233 6.03 -7.99 -0.18
CA SER A 233 5.21 -9.09 -0.70
C SER A 233 5.51 -10.41 0.02
N ALA A 234 6.77 -10.66 0.38
CA ALA A 234 7.13 -11.80 1.21
C ALA A 234 6.55 -11.69 2.63
N ASP A 235 6.59 -10.50 3.25
CA ASP A 235 5.94 -10.26 4.55
C ASP A 235 4.45 -10.64 4.51
N ILE A 236 3.73 -10.24 3.45
CA ILE A 236 2.31 -10.59 3.26
C ILE A 236 2.13 -12.11 3.21
N ALA A 237 2.97 -12.83 2.45
CA ALA A 237 2.89 -14.28 2.33
C ALA A 237 3.20 -15.00 3.65
N GLU A 238 4.20 -14.55 4.40
CA GLU A 238 4.57 -15.11 5.72
C GLU A 238 3.44 -14.92 6.74
N ILE A 239 2.88 -13.72 6.82
CA ILE A 239 1.75 -13.44 7.71
C ILE A 239 0.52 -14.25 7.29
N SER A 240 0.29 -14.42 5.98
CA SER A 240 -0.80 -15.25 5.46
C SER A 240 -0.65 -16.72 5.86
N ILE A 241 0.57 -17.27 5.82
CA ILE A 241 0.84 -18.62 6.35
C ILE A 241 0.49 -18.68 7.83
N ASN A 242 0.94 -17.71 8.63
CA ASN A 242 0.67 -17.70 10.07
C ASN A 242 -0.83 -17.68 10.39
N ILE A 243 -1.59 -16.80 9.72
CA ILE A 243 -3.06 -16.74 9.86
C ILE A 243 -3.71 -18.07 9.42
N GLY A 244 -3.19 -18.72 8.38
CA GLY A 244 -3.70 -19.98 7.86
C GLY A 244 -3.52 -21.16 8.83
N VAL A 245 -2.36 -21.25 9.50
CA VAL A 245 -2.05 -22.31 10.47
C VAL A 245 -2.95 -22.21 11.70
N GLU A 246 -3.23 -21.00 12.20
CA GLU A 246 -4.10 -20.77 13.36
C GLU A 246 -5.54 -21.30 13.15
N LYS A 247 -6.03 -21.38 11.91
CA LYS A 247 -7.38 -21.91 11.60
C LYS A 247 -7.49 -23.44 11.71
N HIS A 248 -6.37 -24.16 11.75
CA HIS A 248 -6.35 -25.63 11.77
C HIS A 248 -6.08 -26.23 13.16
N GLN A 249 -5.99 -25.39 14.20
CA GLN A 249 -5.72 -25.80 15.58
C GLN A 249 -6.96 -25.82 16.49
N ASP A 250 -8.12 -25.42 15.97
CA ASP A 250 -9.43 -25.52 16.61
C ASP A 250 -10.27 -26.66 16.00
#